data_AF-A0A7W1PKJ5-F1
#
_entry.id   AF-A0A7W1PKJ5-F1
#
_cell.length_a   1.000
_cell.length_b   1.000
_cell.length_c   1.000
_cell.angle_alpha   90.00
_cell.angle_beta   90.00
_cell.angle_gamma   90.00
#
_symmetry.space_group_name_H-M   'P 1'
#
loop_
_entity.id
_entity.type
_entity.pdbx_description
1 polymer ?
#
loop_
_entity_poly.entity_id
_entity_poly.type
_entity_poly.pdbx_seq_one_letter_code
_entity_poly.pdbx_strand_id
1 'polypeptide(L)'
;MYLVELRPGKEELYRTGDDLAAAIRSGEVDGHSRIYHRSTSKWISITLHPQYKAIVTASPAPPAQSDRSSWTYLTAQAETLESAVAEPDGVDAEQRPESDASDGTKGGGDHSPWRRPITLGISGLFLVFGIQLAFSGPRPNWSARAAAEPAAAKVVPAASESSPPSQVVSLASTSAGWSEPDDYVEEDTSDELPAPVANVPAVLPKAPQLAAKSLDATIPAAPEREVDGKSIEGLLLGYGKAYEGARTRLGSGARVARLNQLLAATRLTPDGGVTDTRLGLAGFANFVRVYRAQEGAIEREFQDSFTTLSKDLGWSPKTAKRWYSREGGKESPELVSLTDRLIAGIDSVLAVLSAEAGAYKLVDGRIRFEDPSAARNYGELRRSVNAAVDSARIAGGEDSAGPMGHLLRAIGTSRLPQ
;
A
#
# COMPACT_ATOMS: atom_id res chain seq x y z
N MET A 1 24.97 -9.70 2.58
CA MET A 1 25.79 -10.83 3.03
C MET A 1 25.46 -11.14 4.48
N TYR A 2 25.03 -12.37 4.73
CA TYR A 2 24.46 -12.85 5.99
C TYR A 2 25.24 -14.09 6.40
N LEU A 3 25.93 -14.00 7.54
CA LEU A 3 26.58 -15.15 8.15
C LEU A 3 25.59 -15.79 9.12
N VAL A 4 25.24 -17.05 8.87
CA VAL A 4 24.20 -17.77 9.61
C VAL A 4 24.81 -19.05 10.17
N GLU A 5 24.61 -19.28 11.47
CA GLU A 5 24.94 -20.53 12.14
C GLU A 5 23.70 -21.43 12.08
N LEU A 6 23.75 -22.45 11.23
CA LEU A 6 22.65 -23.39 11.01
C LEU A 6 22.48 -24.34 12.20
N ARG A 7 23.62 -24.78 12.76
CA ARG A 7 23.74 -25.60 13.97
C ARG A 7 24.97 -25.11 14.73
N PRO A 8 25.05 -25.31 16.05
CA PRO A 8 26.23 -24.95 16.82
C PRO A 8 27.53 -25.43 16.13
N GLY A 9 28.35 -24.48 15.68
CA GLY A 9 29.61 -24.75 14.97
C GLY A 9 29.54 -25.01 13.45
N LYS A 10 28.36 -24.94 12.82
CA LYS A 10 28.20 -24.96 11.35
C LYS A 10 27.74 -23.60 10.87
N GLU A 11 28.70 -22.79 10.42
CA GLU A 11 28.46 -21.46 9.87
C GLU A 11 28.41 -21.50 8.34
N GLU A 12 27.43 -20.81 7.77
CA GLU A 12 27.23 -20.68 6.33
C GLU A 12 26.96 -19.23 5.95
N LEU A 13 27.40 -18.86 4.75
CA LEU A 13 27.52 -17.47 4.33
C LEU A 13 26.69 -17.21 3.07
N TYR A 14 25.54 -16.56 3.26
CA TYR A 14 24.62 -16.20 2.19
C TYR A 14 24.97 -14.81 1.65
N ARG A 15 25.29 -14.71 0.36
CA ARG A 15 25.78 -13.45 -0.23
C ARG A 15 24.66 -12.41 -0.34
N THR A 16 23.49 -12.85 -0.78
CA THR A 16 22.32 -12.00 -1.01
C THR A 16 21.18 -12.31 -0.05
N GLY A 17 20.16 -11.44 0.00
CA GLY A 17 18.94 -11.69 0.77
C GLY A 17 18.08 -12.78 0.15
N ASP A 18 18.15 -12.95 -1.17
CA ASP A 18 17.41 -13.99 -1.90
C ASP A 18 17.98 -15.39 -1.63
N ASP A 19 19.32 -15.52 -1.50
CA ASP A 19 19.96 -16.79 -1.11
C ASP A 19 19.49 -17.22 0.29
N LEU A 20 19.46 -16.28 1.24
CA LEU A 20 18.95 -16.52 2.59
C LEU A 20 17.45 -16.90 2.56
N ALA A 21 16.66 -16.22 1.74
CA ALA A 21 15.24 -16.54 1.59
C ALA A 21 15.00 -17.93 0.98
N ALA A 22 15.81 -18.33 -0.01
CA ALA A 22 15.78 -19.67 -0.57
C ALA A 22 16.13 -20.73 0.47
N ALA A 23 17.18 -20.49 1.28
CA ALA A 23 17.60 -21.39 2.35
C ALA A 23 16.51 -21.55 3.43
N ILE A 24 15.86 -20.45 3.85
CA ILE A 24 14.73 -20.49 4.79
C ILE A 24 13.56 -21.30 4.21
N ARG A 25 13.19 -21.07 2.94
CA ARG A 25 12.09 -21.81 2.28
C ARG A 25 12.41 -23.29 2.10
N SER A 26 13.68 -23.63 1.88
CA SER A 26 14.13 -25.02 1.77
C SER A 26 14.18 -25.76 3.10
N GLY A 27 14.08 -25.04 4.24
CA GLY A 27 14.23 -25.60 5.58
C GLY A 27 15.68 -25.84 6.02
N GLU A 28 16.67 -25.42 5.23
CA GLU A 28 18.08 -25.46 5.63
C GLU A 28 18.35 -24.50 6.81
N VAL A 29 17.73 -23.32 6.76
CA VAL A 29 17.75 -22.33 7.84
C VAL A 29 16.43 -22.42 8.60
N ASP A 30 16.50 -22.90 9.85
CA ASP A 30 15.34 -23.12 10.71
C ASP A 30 15.17 -22.02 11.77
N GLY A 31 14.14 -22.13 12.61
CA GLY A 31 13.91 -21.19 13.72
C GLY A 31 14.95 -21.26 14.86
N HIS A 32 15.82 -22.27 14.86
CA HIS A 32 16.91 -22.43 15.85
C HIS A 32 18.24 -21.83 15.37
N SER A 33 18.33 -21.53 14.08
CA SER A 33 19.50 -20.91 13.46
C SER A 33 19.74 -19.51 14.03
N ARG A 34 21.02 -19.09 14.02
CA ARG A 34 21.43 -17.77 14.50
C ARG A 34 22.07 -16.98 13.37
N ILE A 35 21.87 -15.67 13.36
CA ILE A 35 22.46 -14.77 12.36
C ILE A 35 23.43 -13.81 13.06
N TYR A 36 24.60 -13.62 12.45
CA TYR A 36 25.60 -12.71 12.98
C TYR A 36 25.22 -11.26 12.65
N HIS A 37 24.99 -10.45 13.68
CA HIS A 37 24.62 -9.05 13.51
C HIS A 37 25.87 -8.15 13.56
N ARG A 38 26.29 -7.66 12.39
CA ARG A 38 27.56 -6.94 12.21
C ARG A 38 27.74 -5.71 13.10
N SER A 39 26.67 -4.95 13.40
CA SER A 39 26.82 -3.71 14.18
C SER A 39 26.99 -3.95 15.67
N THR A 40 26.49 -5.08 16.17
CA THR A 40 26.58 -5.45 17.60
C THR A 40 27.63 -6.52 17.84
N SER A 41 28.22 -7.08 16.78
CA SER A 41 29.19 -8.18 16.81
C SER A 41 28.70 -9.39 17.62
N LYS A 42 27.39 -9.67 17.55
CA LYS A 42 26.73 -10.72 18.33
C LYS A 42 25.88 -11.62 17.43
N TRP A 43 25.86 -12.90 17.77
CA TRP A 43 24.90 -13.85 17.24
C TRP A 43 23.53 -13.60 17.85
N ILE A 44 22.51 -13.41 17.01
CA ILE A 44 21.11 -13.26 17.43
C ILE A 44 20.28 -14.37 16.82
N SER A 45 19.20 -14.79 17.48
CA SER A 45 18.27 -15.77 16.91
C SER A 45 17.70 -15.24 15.60
N ILE A 46 17.63 -16.10 14.58
CA ILE A 46 17.13 -15.69 13.27
C ILE A 46 15.66 -15.23 13.32
N THR A 47 14.88 -15.74 14.27
CA THR A 47 13.47 -15.34 14.47
C THR A 47 13.29 -13.87 14.87
N LEU A 48 14.34 -13.23 15.39
CA LEU A 48 14.35 -11.79 15.71
C LEU A 48 14.74 -10.93 14.50
N HIS A 49 15.28 -11.52 13.44
CA HIS A 49 15.75 -10.76 12.29
C HIS A 49 14.56 -10.27 11.42
N PRO A 50 14.48 -8.98 11.05
CA PRO A 50 13.36 -8.42 10.30
C PRO A 50 13.08 -9.14 8.97
N GLN A 51 14.14 -9.57 8.27
CA GLN A 51 13.97 -10.28 7.00
C GLN A 51 13.42 -11.70 7.16
N TYR A 52 13.81 -12.42 8.23
CA TYR A 52 13.25 -13.74 8.49
C TYR A 52 11.75 -13.66 8.72
N LYS A 53 11.30 -12.69 9.54
CA LYS A 53 9.88 -12.43 9.74
C LYS A 53 9.17 -12.12 8.42
N ALA A 54 9.75 -11.24 7.60
CA ALA A 54 9.19 -10.93 6.29
C ALA A 54 9.09 -12.16 5.37
N ILE A 55 10.10 -13.03 5.35
CA ILE A 55 10.13 -14.24 4.51
C ILE A 55 9.17 -15.32 5.01
N VAL A 56 9.05 -15.51 6.33
CA VAL A 56 8.11 -16.46 6.93
C VAL A 56 6.67 -15.97 6.74
N THR A 57 6.40 -14.68 6.91
CA THR A 57 5.07 -14.10 6.64
C THR A 57 4.73 -14.08 5.15
N ALA A 58 5.72 -13.87 4.29
CA ALA A 58 5.53 -13.87 2.83
C ALA A 58 5.58 -15.27 2.20
N SER A 59 6.04 -16.29 2.94
CA SER A 59 5.99 -17.66 2.43
C SER A 59 4.53 -18.08 2.36
N PRO A 60 3.97 -18.25 1.14
CA PRO A 60 2.66 -18.84 1.03
C PRO A 60 2.73 -20.21 1.70
N ALA A 61 1.67 -20.57 2.43
CA ALA A 61 1.53 -21.91 2.97
C ALA A 61 1.95 -22.94 1.90
N PRO A 62 2.76 -23.96 2.25
CA PRO A 62 3.20 -24.96 1.28
C PRO A 62 1.99 -25.42 0.48
N PRO A 63 2.08 -25.54 -0.86
CA PRO A 63 0.94 -25.95 -1.66
C PRO A 63 0.43 -27.25 -1.04
N ALA A 64 -0.77 -27.18 -0.47
CA ALA A 64 -1.45 -28.36 0.00
C ALA A 64 -1.36 -29.35 -1.15
N GLN A 65 -0.73 -30.50 -0.91
CA GLN A 65 -0.98 -31.67 -1.73
C GLN A 65 -2.50 -31.71 -1.86
N SER A 66 -2.96 -31.62 -3.11
CA SER A 66 -4.34 -31.34 -3.44
C SER A 66 -5.24 -32.50 -3.03
N ASP A 67 -5.58 -32.57 -1.75
CA ASP A 67 -6.83 -33.15 -1.31
C ASP A 67 -7.92 -32.13 -1.67
N ARG A 68 -8.66 -32.49 -2.72
CA ARG A 68 -9.80 -31.76 -3.30
C ARG A 68 -11.01 -31.66 -2.36
N SER A 69 -10.81 -31.53 -1.06
CA SER A 69 -11.88 -31.58 -0.07
C SER A 69 -11.57 -30.67 1.11
N SER A 70 -11.74 -29.36 0.95
CA SER A 70 -12.11 -28.46 2.05
C SER A 70 -12.21 -27.02 1.54
N TRP A 71 -13.38 -26.70 0.98
CA TRP A 71 -13.90 -25.34 1.05
C TRP A 71 -14.09 -24.99 2.53
N THR A 72 -13.14 -24.28 3.13
CA THR A 72 -13.26 -23.75 4.50
C THR A 72 -13.29 -22.23 4.47
N TYR A 73 -14.41 -21.71 3.96
CA TYR A 73 -14.93 -20.39 4.36
C TYR A 73 -16.28 -20.50 5.10
N LEU A 74 -16.68 -21.72 5.52
CA LEU A 74 -17.92 -21.98 6.27
C LEU A 74 -17.74 -22.47 7.72
N THR A 75 -16.51 -22.69 8.21
CA THR A 75 -16.31 -23.25 9.57
C THR A 75 -16.47 -22.23 10.70
N ALA A 76 -16.59 -20.93 10.40
CA ALA A 76 -16.91 -19.93 11.43
C ALA A 76 -18.38 -19.99 11.90
N GLN A 77 -19.25 -20.78 11.26
CA GLN A 77 -20.66 -20.96 11.66
C GLN A 77 -20.98 -22.36 12.21
N ALA A 78 -20.04 -23.32 12.17
CA ALA A 78 -20.31 -24.69 12.62
C ALA A 78 -20.07 -24.91 14.13
N GLU A 79 -19.24 -24.10 14.78
CA GLU A 79 -18.97 -24.23 16.23
C GLU A 79 -20.12 -23.72 17.13
N THR A 80 -21.13 -23.03 16.56
CA THR A 80 -22.28 -22.51 17.33
C THR A 80 -23.50 -23.44 17.36
N LEU A 81 -23.48 -24.58 16.67
CA LEU A 81 -24.62 -25.52 16.60
C LEU A 81 -24.38 -26.89 17.23
N GLU A 82 -23.18 -27.19 17.74
CA GLU A 82 -22.85 -28.49 18.34
C GLU A 82 -23.14 -28.58 19.86
N SER A 83 -23.83 -27.58 20.44
CA SER A 83 -24.14 -27.55 21.89
C SER A 83 -25.64 -27.62 22.23
N ALA A 84 -26.51 -28.02 21.30
CA ALA A 84 -27.94 -28.17 21.56
C ALA A 84 -28.57 -29.37 20.82
N VAL A 85 -28.20 -30.58 21.21
CA VAL A 85 -29.04 -31.77 20.97
C VAL A 85 -29.25 -32.47 22.32
N ALA A 86 -30.32 -32.07 22.99
CA ALA A 86 -31.00 -32.92 23.96
C ALA A 86 -32.03 -33.76 23.17
N GLU A 87 -32.02 -35.05 23.41
CA GLU A 87 -32.98 -36.05 22.93
C GLU A 87 -34.43 -35.61 23.18
N PRO A 88 -35.36 -36.10 22.34
CA PRO A 88 -36.40 -36.88 22.97
C PRO A 88 -36.71 -38.20 22.25
N ASP A 89 -37.04 -39.17 23.11
CA ASP A 89 -37.62 -40.47 22.86
C ASP A 89 -38.84 -40.47 21.93
N GLY A 90 -38.89 -41.50 21.08
CA GLY A 90 -39.99 -42.47 21.03
C GLY A 90 -41.35 -42.01 20.53
N VAL A 91 -41.69 -42.37 19.29
CA VAL A 91 -43.09 -42.65 18.93
C VAL A 91 -43.18 -43.84 17.98
N ASP A 92 -43.90 -44.85 18.44
CA ASP A 92 -44.29 -46.07 17.74
C ASP A 92 -45.38 -45.85 16.67
N ALA A 93 -45.41 -46.83 15.75
CA ALA A 93 -46.58 -47.49 15.16
C ALA A 93 -47.47 -46.80 14.11
N GLU A 94 -47.52 -47.48 12.96
CA GLU A 94 -48.72 -47.86 12.18
C GLU A 94 -49.74 -46.77 11.80
N GLN A 95 -49.83 -46.49 10.50
CA GLN A 95 -51.01 -46.89 9.72
C GLN A 95 -50.83 -46.63 8.22
N ARG A 96 -51.02 -47.72 7.47
CA ARG A 96 -51.23 -47.79 6.02
C ARG A 96 -52.73 -47.60 5.76
N PRO A 97 -53.12 -46.93 4.66
CA PRO A 97 -54.27 -47.44 3.94
C PRO A 97 -54.02 -47.60 2.44
N GLU A 98 -54.52 -48.72 1.96
CA GLU A 98 -54.79 -49.05 0.56
C GLU A 98 -56.00 -48.24 0.05
N SER A 99 -55.97 -47.88 -1.24
CA SER A 99 -57.09 -47.56 -2.14
C SER A 99 -56.50 -46.76 -3.30
N ASP A 100 -56.94 -46.87 -4.55
CA ASP A 100 -57.85 -47.79 -5.19
C ASP A 100 -57.52 -47.73 -6.69
N ALA A 101 -57.96 -48.74 -7.41
CA ALA A 101 -57.88 -48.82 -8.85
C ALA A 101 -58.63 -47.67 -9.55
N SER A 102 -58.07 -47.14 -10.63
CA SER A 102 -58.83 -46.38 -11.63
C SER A 102 -58.19 -46.55 -13.01
N ASP A 103 -58.94 -47.26 -13.84
CA ASP A 103 -58.67 -47.69 -15.20
C ASP A 103 -58.98 -46.57 -16.21
N GLY A 104 -58.13 -46.51 -17.24
CA GLY A 104 -58.47 -46.13 -18.62
C GLY A 104 -59.01 -44.73 -18.91
N THR A 105 -58.26 -43.96 -19.71
CA THR A 105 -58.80 -43.38 -20.96
C THR A 105 -57.67 -43.00 -21.92
N LYS A 106 -57.75 -43.53 -23.14
CA LYS A 106 -56.95 -43.19 -24.32
C LYS A 106 -57.36 -41.84 -24.91
N GLY A 107 -56.39 -41.09 -25.40
CA GLY A 107 -56.53 -39.97 -26.34
C GLY A 107 -55.21 -39.18 -26.30
N GLY A 108 -54.40 -39.06 -27.34
CA GLY A 108 -54.71 -38.94 -28.75
C GLY A 108 -54.25 -37.55 -29.18
N GLY A 109 -53.09 -37.48 -29.85
CA GLY A 109 -52.61 -36.34 -30.65
C GLY A 109 -52.32 -35.04 -29.90
N ASP A 110 -51.06 -34.58 -29.89
CA ASP A 110 -50.70 -33.59 -30.90
C ASP A 110 -49.21 -33.26 -30.94
N HIS A 111 -48.80 -33.02 -32.17
CA HIS A 111 -47.48 -32.67 -32.61
C HIS A 111 -47.10 -31.25 -32.17
N SER A 112 -45.86 -31.03 -31.73
CA SER A 112 -44.99 -30.10 -32.47
C SER A 112 -43.53 -30.07 -31.94
N PRO A 113 -42.54 -30.09 -32.85
CA PRO A 113 -41.12 -30.06 -32.57
C PRO A 113 -40.57 -28.63 -32.64
N TRP A 114 -40.13 -28.07 -31.51
CA TRP A 114 -39.39 -26.79 -31.54
C TRP A 114 -37.88 -27.03 -31.57
N ARG A 115 -37.41 -26.89 -32.80
CA ARG A 115 -36.06 -26.85 -33.32
C ARG A 115 -35.18 -25.85 -32.57
N ARG A 116 -33.95 -26.27 -32.30
CA ARG A 116 -32.81 -25.38 -32.02
C ARG A 116 -32.45 -24.59 -33.29
N PRO A 117 -32.21 -23.27 -33.22
CA PRO A 117 -31.36 -22.60 -34.19
C PRO A 117 -29.91 -22.64 -33.73
N ILE A 118 -29.10 -23.38 -34.48
CA ILE A 118 -27.65 -23.18 -34.57
C ILE A 118 -27.46 -21.88 -35.36
N THR A 119 -26.94 -20.84 -34.73
CA THR A 119 -26.34 -19.69 -35.41
C THR A 119 -24.92 -19.49 -34.88
N LEU A 120 -24.02 -20.33 -35.41
CA LEU A 120 -22.63 -19.96 -35.65
C LEU A 120 -22.62 -18.86 -36.71
N GLY A 121 -22.14 -17.67 -36.38
CA GLY A 121 -22.04 -16.59 -37.36
C GLY A 121 -21.38 -15.33 -36.82
N ILE A 122 -20.06 -15.22 -37.05
CA ILE A 122 -19.36 -13.95 -37.27
C ILE A 122 -19.26 -13.02 -36.04
N SER A 123 -18.45 -13.38 -35.05
CA SER A 123 -17.86 -12.41 -34.10
C SER A 123 -16.42 -12.78 -33.72
N GLY A 124 -15.75 -13.56 -34.58
CA GLY A 124 -14.38 -14.05 -34.36
C GLY A 124 -13.31 -13.41 -35.24
N LEU A 125 -13.62 -12.35 -36.00
CA LEU A 125 -12.67 -11.77 -36.97
C LEU A 125 -12.32 -10.29 -36.74
N PHE A 126 -12.77 -9.67 -35.64
CA PHE A 126 -12.37 -8.28 -35.28
C PHE A 126 -11.40 -8.17 -34.09
N LEU A 127 -11.05 -9.29 -33.43
CA LEU A 127 -10.18 -9.25 -32.25
C LEU A 127 -8.68 -9.49 -32.56
N VAL A 128 -8.32 -9.81 -33.82
CA VAL A 128 -6.92 -10.08 -34.22
C VAL A 128 -6.30 -8.93 -35.03
N PHE A 129 -7.08 -7.98 -35.55
CA PHE A 129 -6.56 -6.81 -36.30
C PHE A 129 -6.41 -5.52 -35.47
N GLY A 130 -6.80 -5.52 -34.19
CA GLY A 130 -6.77 -4.32 -33.33
C GLY A 130 -5.49 -4.11 -32.51
N ILE A 131 -4.52 -5.03 -32.57
CA ILE A 131 -3.34 -5.01 -31.67
C ILE A 131 -2.06 -4.45 -32.34
N GLN A 132 -2.06 -4.16 -33.64
CA GLN A 132 -0.85 -3.70 -34.35
C GLN A 132 -0.76 -2.20 -34.70
N LEU A 133 -1.64 -1.33 -34.21
CA LEU A 133 -1.57 0.12 -34.51
C LEU A 133 -1.22 1.04 -33.34
N ALA A 134 -0.83 0.50 -32.17
CA ALA A 134 -0.51 1.32 -30.99
C ALA A 134 0.99 1.61 -30.77
N PHE A 135 1.91 1.23 -31.67
CA PHE A 135 3.36 1.41 -31.49
C PHE A 135 4.12 2.09 -32.65
N SER A 136 3.43 2.85 -33.50
CA SER A 136 4.05 3.67 -34.55
C SER A 136 3.69 5.15 -34.40
N GLY A 137 3.99 5.72 -33.23
CA GLY A 137 4.05 7.17 -33.03
C GLY A 137 5.50 7.67 -33.24
N PRO A 138 5.69 8.91 -33.72
CA PRO A 138 7.03 9.49 -33.89
C PRO A 138 7.76 9.53 -32.54
N ARG A 139 8.93 8.90 -32.49
CA ARG A 139 9.77 8.94 -31.29
C ARG A 139 10.16 10.39 -30.99
N PRO A 140 10.06 10.85 -29.73
CA PRO A 140 10.51 12.17 -29.36
C PRO A 140 12.03 12.30 -29.56
N ASN A 141 12.41 13.45 -30.10
CA ASN A 141 13.71 13.89 -30.59
C ASN A 141 14.86 13.96 -29.55
N TRP A 142 14.62 13.64 -28.28
CA TRP A 142 15.66 13.65 -27.24
C TRP A 142 16.49 12.36 -27.17
N SER A 143 16.09 11.28 -27.87
CA SER A 143 16.85 10.01 -27.92
C SER A 143 17.96 9.97 -28.99
N ALA A 144 18.11 11.03 -29.80
CA ALA A 144 19.11 11.12 -30.88
C ALA A 144 20.40 11.86 -30.49
N ARG A 145 20.73 11.99 -29.19
CA ARG A 145 22.07 12.44 -28.78
C ARG A 145 23.03 11.24 -28.70
N ALA A 146 23.24 10.63 -29.87
CA ALA A 146 24.41 9.80 -30.11
C ALA A 146 25.67 10.67 -29.98
N ALA A 147 26.72 10.05 -29.47
CA ALA A 147 28.05 10.60 -29.28
C ALA A 147 28.49 11.50 -30.44
N ALA A 148 28.59 12.80 -30.16
CA ALA A 148 29.42 13.67 -30.97
C ALA A 148 30.88 13.34 -30.61
N GLU A 149 31.58 12.75 -31.57
CA GLU A 149 33.04 12.65 -31.60
C GLU A 149 33.64 14.04 -31.28
N PRO A 150 34.57 14.16 -30.33
CA PRO A 150 35.34 15.38 -30.20
C PRO A 150 36.26 15.50 -31.42
N ALA A 151 36.02 16.55 -32.19
CA ALA A 151 36.87 16.99 -33.28
C ALA A 151 38.33 17.05 -32.83
N ALA A 152 39.22 16.48 -33.65
CA ALA A 152 40.65 16.47 -33.48
C ALA A 152 41.22 17.89 -33.28
N ALA A 153 41.49 18.23 -32.01
CA ALA A 153 42.33 19.37 -31.67
C ALA A 153 43.79 18.98 -31.91
N LYS A 154 44.40 19.67 -32.86
CA LYS A 154 45.81 19.60 -33.24
C LYS A 154 46.67 20.00 -32.04
N VAL A 155 47.27 19.02 -31.36
CA VAL A 155 48.21 19.24 -30.24
C VAL A 155 49.57 19.66 -30.80
N VAL A 156 49.99 20.87 -30.44
CA VAL A 156 51.37 21.38 -30.57
C VAL A 156 52.18 20.83 -29.39
N PRO A 157 53.40 20.29 -29.58
CA PRO A 157 54.18 19.72 -28.49
C PRO A 157 54.87 20.85 -27.70
N ALA A 158 54.52 20.99 -26.43
CA ALA A 158 55.24 21.84 -25.48
C ALA A 158 55.76 20.98 -24.33
N ALA A 159 57.09 20.98 -24.23
CA ALA A 159 57.94 20.86 -23.05
C ALA A 159 57.57 19.84 -21.94
N SER A 160 58.47 18.88 -21.79
CA SER A 160 58.65 18.03 -20.63
C SER A 160 58.76 18.84 -19.33
N GLU A 161 57.85 18.60 -18.38
CA GLU A 161 58.07 18.91 -16.97
C GLU A 161 57.88 17.64 -16.12
N SER A 162 58.79 17.51 -15.16
CA SER A 162 59.09 16.33 -14.37
C SER A 162 57.98 15.90 -13.43
N SER A 163 57.72 14.59 -13.36
CA SER A 163 56.94 13.97 -12.29
C SER A 163 57.69 14.01 -10.95
N PRO A 164 57.05 14.42 -9.83
CA PRO A 164 57.51 14.06 -8.50
C PRO A 164 56.96 12.68 -8.07
N PRO A 165 57.66 11.97 -7.16
CA PRO A 165 57.35 10.59 -6.81
C PRO A 165 56.08 10.44 -5.96
N SER A 166 55.36 9.36 -6.24
CA SER A 166 54.21 8.86 -5.48
C SER A 166 54.57 8.59 -4.01
N GLN A 167 54.05 9.44 -3.11
CA GLN A 167 54.00 9.15 -1.67
C GLN A 167 52.82 8.23 -1.38
N VAL A 168 53.13 7.08 -0.79
CA VAL A 168 52.19 6.11 -0.25
C VAL A 168 51.71 6.64 1.10
N VAL A 169 50.44 7.03 1.20
CA VAL A 169 49.83 7.46 2.48
C VAL A 169 49.33 6.24 3.22
N SER A 170 50.08 5.83 4.25
CA SER A 170 49.64 4.90 5.29
C SER A 170 48.60 5.59 6.19
N LEU A 171 47.38 5.06 6.24
CA LEU A 171 46.37 5.43 7.23
C LEU A 171 46.67 4.68 8.54
N ALA A 172 47.55 5.25 9.36
CA ALA A 172 47.77 4.82 10.74
C ALA A 172 46.95 5.71 11.69
N SER A 173 46.34 5.05 12.66
CA SER A 173 45.52 5.54 13.75
C SER A 173 46.06 6.79 14.45
N THR A 174 45.19 7.78 14.65
CA THR A 174 45.32 8.74 15.75
C THR A 174 43.96 8.89 16.45
N SER A 175 43.85 8.26 17.61
CA SER A 175 42.87 8.59 18.64
C SER A 175 43.18 9.99 19.16
N ALA A 176 42.44 10.99 18.69
CA ALA A 176 42.49 12.33 19.25
C ALA A 176 41.71 12.34 20.56
N GLY A 177 42.45 12.51 21.66
CA GLY A 177 41.91 12.77 22.99
C GLY A 177 41.14 14.08 23.00
N TRP A 178 39.98 14.05 23.63
CA TRP A 178 39.22 15.24 24.00
C TRP A 178 39.96 15.96 25.12
N SER A 179 40.39 17.19 24.86
CA SER A 179 40.91 18.11 25.86
C SER A 179 39.74 18.95 26.39
N GLU A 180 39.47 18.78 27.67
CA GLU A 180 38.68 19.67 28.52
C GLU A 180 39.26 21.10 28.48
N PRO A 181 38.43 22.13 28.27
CA PRO A 181 38.80 23.49 28.64
C PRO A 181 38.43 23.73 30.11
N ASP A 182 39.45 23.71 30.97
CA ASP A 182 39.48 24.44 32.24
C ASP A 182 39.50 25.94 31.92
N ASP A 183 38.46 26.67 32.32
CA ASP A 183 38.50 28.09 32.73
C ASP A 183 37.06 28.60 32.89
N TYR A 184 36.48 28.37 34.06
CA TYR A 184 35.36 29.17 34.55
C TYR A 184 35.79 29.89 35.82
N VAL A 185 35.90 31.20 35.68
CA VAL A 185 36.18 32.19 36.72
C VAL A 185 35.02 32.17 37.72
N GLU A 186 35.32 31.87 38.99
CA GLU A 186 34.43 32.12 40.12
C GLU A 186 34.31 33.64 40.33
N GLU A 187 33.18 34.23 39.92
CA GLU A 187 32.76 35.55 40.38
C GLU A 187 31.80 35.37 41.57
N ASP A 188 32.34 35.65 42.75
CA ASP A 188 31.68 35.76 44.04
C ASP A 188 30.63 36.89 44.00
N THR A 189 29.36 36.52 43.81
CA THR A 189 28.21 37.36 44.19
C THR A 189 27.45 36.67 45.31
N SER A 190 27.91 36.97 46.51
CA SER A 190 27.18 36.78 47.76
C SER A 190 25.93 37.67 47.78
N ASP A 191 24.78 37.13 47.37
CA ASP A 191 23.47 37.73 47.64
C ASP A 191 22.55 36.73 48.39
N GLU A 192 22.32 37.13 49.63
CA GLU A 192 21.40 36.69 50.68
C GLU A 192 20.13 35.92 50.22
N LEU A 193 20.12 34.60 50.46
CA LEU A 193 18.91 33.77 50.38
C LEU A 193 18.17 33.76 51.73
N PRO A 194 16.87 34.15 51.79
CA PRO A 194 16.06 33.96 52.98
C PRO A 194 15.62 32.50 53.16
N ALA A 195 15.47 32.12 54.43
CA ALA A 195 15.20 30.78 54.97
C ALA A 195 13.98 30.04 54.35
N PRO A 196 13.97 28.69 54.40
CA PRO A 196 12.88 27.87 53.89
C PRO A 196 11.63 27.99 54.76
N VAL A 197 10.58 28.62 54.21
CA VAL A 197 9.26 28.67 54.83
C VAL A 197 8.54 27.35 54.62
N ALA A 198 7.89 26.90 55.68
CA ALA A 198 7.26 25.62 55.88
C ALA A 198 6.25 25.18 54.80
N ASN A 199 6.25 23.86 54.59
CA ASN A 199 5.12 22.99 54.22
C ASN A 199 3.76 23.69 54.05
N VAL A 200 3.40 23.95 52.79
CA VAL A 200 2.00 24.12 52.38
C VAL A 200 1.62 22.87 51.56
N PRO A 201 0.67 22.04 52.00
CA PRO A 201 0.21 20.92 51.19
C PRO A 201 -0.49 21.48 49.94
N ALA A 202 0.10 21.23 48.77
CA ALA A 202 -0.51 21.53 47.48
C ALA A 202 -1.75 20.65 47.29
N VAL A 203 -2.89 21.11 47.81
CA VAL A 203 -4.22 20.59 47.46
C VAL A 203 -4.55 21.09 46.05
N LEU A 204 -4.00 20.41 45.05
CA LEU A 204 -4.50 20.53 43.68
C LEU A 204 -5.85 19.80 43.61
N PRO A 205 -6.95 20.47 43.22
CA PRO A 205 -8.21 19.78 42.98
C PRO A 205 -7.98 18.76 41.87
N LYS A 206 -8.09 17.48 42.22
CA LYS A 206 -8.13 16.37 41.27
C LYS A 206 -9.21 16.68 40.25
N ALA A 207 -8.84 16.86 38.99
CA ALA A 207 -9.80 17.05 37.91
C ALA A 207 -10.83 15.90 37.97
N PRO A 208 -12.15 16.20 37.92
CA PRO A 208 -13.17 15.17 37.93
C PRO A 208 -12.90 14.22 36.77
N GLN A 209 -12.60 12.96 37.09
CA GLN A 209 -12.55 11.89 36.10
C GLN A 209 -13.97 11.75 35.56
N LEU A 210 -14.21 12.35 34.40
CA LEU A 210 -15.40 12.05 33.60
C LEU A 210 -15.27 10.58 33.23
N ALA A 211 -15.93 9.71 34.00
CA ALA A 211 -16.19 8.36 33.57
C ALA A 211 -16.87 8.47 32.21
N ALA A 212 -16.13 8.16 31.15
CA ALA A 212 -16.68 7.94 29.84
C ALA A 212 -17.56 6.69 29.94
N LYS A 213 -18.78 6.86 30.46
CA LYS A 213 -19.89 5.97 30.16
C LYS A 213 -20.05 6.08 28.65
N SER A 214 -19.42 5.14 27.95
CA SER A 214 -19.54 4.93 26.53
C SER A 214 -21.02 4.95 26.17
N LEU A 215 -21.46 6.02 25.53
CA LEU A 215 -22.83 6.17 25.03
C LEU A 215 -23.21 5.05 24.04
N ASP A 216 -22.23 4.30 23.53
CA ASP A 216 -22.41 3.12 22.68
C ASP A 216 -23.08 1.93 23.38
N ALA A 217 -23.22 1.92 24.71
CA ALA A 217 -23.84 0.78 25.41
C ALA A 217 -25.38 0.78 25.42
N THR A 218 -26.05 1.77 24.83
CA THR A 218 -27.51 1.92 24.94
C THR A 218 -28.27 1.85 23.63
N ILE A 219 -27.59 1.72 22.50
CA ILE A 219 -28.24 1.37 21.24
C ILE A 219 -28.19 -0.16 21.15
N PRO A 220 -29.30 -0.88 21.36
CA PRO A 220 -29.30 -2.32 21.13
C PRO A 220 -28.87 -2.52 19.67
N ALA A 221 -27.69 -3.13 19.48
CA ALA A 221 -27.24 -3.52 18.15
C ALA A 221 -28.36 -4.33 17.52
N ALA A 222 -28.95 -3.78 16.45
CA ALA A 222 -29.98 -4.49 15.71
C ALA A 222 -29.40 -5.86 15.36
N PRO A 223 -30.15 -6.97 15.57
CA PRO A 223 -29.63 -8.30 15.33
C PRO A 223 -29.11 -8.34 13.89
N GLU A 224 -27.81 -8.56 13.73
CA GLU A 224 -27.19 -8.69 12.43
C GLU A 224 -27.86 -9.89 11.75
N ARG A 225 -28.79 -9.61 10.84
CA ARG A 225 -29.37 -10.67 10.02
C ARG A 225 -28.22 -11.30 9.26
N GLU A 226 -27.98 -12.57 9.55
CA GLU A 226 -26.99 -13.38 8.87
C GLU A 226 -27.38 -13.46 7.39
N VAL A 227 -26.73 -12.63 6.57
CA VAL A 227 -26.97 -12.60 5.13
C VAL A 227 -26.35 -13.85 4.57
N ASP A 228 -27.15 -14.71 3.94
CA ASP A 228 -26.64 -15.90 3.24
C ASP A 228 -25.55 -15.47 2.24
N GLY A 229 -24.32 -15.94 2.48
CA GLY A 229 -23.17 -15.62 1.65
C GLY A 229 -23.33 -16.07 0.19
N LYS A 230 -24.27 -16.99 -0.08
CA LYS A 230 -24.63 -17.45 -1.42
C LYS A 230 -25.72 -16.61 -2.09
N SER A 231 -26.31 -15.64 -1.40
CA SER A 231 -27.26 -14.70 -1.99
C SER A 231 -26.52 -13.59 -2.78
N ILE A 232 -27.23 -12.94 -3.71
CA ILE A 232 -26.67 -11.79 -4.43
C ILE A 232 -26.38 -10.62 -3.46
N GLU A 233 -27.20 -10.47 -2.41
CA GLU A 233 -26.99 -9.50 -1.34
C GLU A 233 -25.71 -9.79 -0.57
N GLY A 234 -25.45 -11.05 -0.23
CA GLY A 234 -24.22 -11.49 0.43
C GLY A 234 -22.98 -11.18 -0.43
N LEU A 235 -23.06 -11.45 -1.73
CA LEU A 235 -21.97 -11.16 -2.67
C LEU A 235 -21.70 -9.66 -2.81
N LEU A 236 -22.75 -8.83 -2.93
CA LEU A 236 -22.62 -7.37 -3.02
C LEU A 236 -22.09 -6.78 -1.71
N LEU A 237 -22.53 -7.29 -0.55
CA LEU A 237 -22.03 -6.89 0.76
C LEU A 237 -20.54 -7.25 0.91
N GLY A 238 -20.15 -8.46 0.52
CA GLY A 238 -18.76 -8.89 0.52
C GLY A 238 -17.88 -8.03 -0.38
N TYR A 239 -18.37 -7.67 -1.57
CA TYR A 239 -17.67 -6.80 -2.51
C TYR A 239 -17.43 -5.41 -1.92
N GLY A 240 -18.46 -4.80 -1.31
CA GLY A 240 -18.35 -3.52 -0.62
C GLY A 240 -17.32 -3.56 0.52
N LYS A 241 -17.40 -4.58 1.39
CA LYS A 241 -16.44 -4.78 2.50
C LYS A 241 -15.00 -4.96 2.01
N ALA A 242 -14.80 -5.67 0.90
CA ALA A 242 -13.46 -5.86 0.32
C ALA A 242 -12.83 -4.53 -0.13
N TYR A 243 -13.61 -3.66 -0.80
CA TYR A 243 -13.16 -2.32 -1.19
C TYR A 243 -12.94 -1.41 0.01
N GLU A 244 -13.82 -1.44 1.01
CA GLU A 244 -13.64 -0.67 2.25
C GLU A 244 -12.34 -1.07 2.97
N GLY A 245 -12.04 -2.37 3.03
CA GLY A 245 -10.78 -2.90 3.55
C GLY A 245 -9.56 -2.38 2.77
N ALA A 246 -9.62 -2.39 1.43
CA ALA A 246 -8.57 -1.84 0.57
C ALA A 246 -8.35 -0.34 0.82
N ARG A 247 -9.43 0.45 0.91
CA ARG A 247 -9.41 1.90 1.18
C ARG A 247 -8.87 2.21 2.58
N THR A 248 -9.23 1.41 3.59
CA THR A 248 -8.72 1.55 4.95
C THR A 248 -7.21 1.33 5.01
N ARG A 249 -6.68 0.36 4.25
CA ARG A 249 -5.22 0.14 4.12
C ARG A 249 -4.53 1.30 3.40
N LEU A 250 -5.10 1.78 2.29
CA LEU A 250 -4.58 2.96 1.58
C LEU A 250 -4.54 4.19 2.50
N GLY A 251 -5.62 4.48 3.21
CA GLY A 251 -5.69 5.60 4.15
C GLY A 251 -4.70 5.48 5.31
N SER A 252 -4.47 4.26 5.81
CA SER A 252 -3.42 3.99 6.81
C SER A 252 -2.02 4.19 6.22
N GLY A 253 -1.77 3.73 5.00
CA GLY A 253 -0.51 3.97 4.28
C GLY A 253 -0.23 5.45 4.04
N ALA A 254 -1.25 6.23 3.67
CA ALA A 254 -1.14 7.68 3.51
C ALA A 254 -0.75 8.41 4.82
N ARG A 255 -1.31 7.96 5.95
CA ARG A 255 -0.91 8.46 7.28
C ARG A 255 0.53 8.11 7.64
N VAL A 256 0.95 6.87 7.37
CA VAL A 256 2.33 6.40 7.60
C VAL A 256 3.33 7.19 6.73
N ALA A 257 2.95 7.50 5.50
CA ALA A 257 3.72 8.36 4.59
C ALA A 257 3.78 9.84 5.05
N ARG A 258 3.11 10.21 6.15
CA ARG A 258 3.10 11.55 6.76
C ARG A 258 2.79 12.67 5.77
N LEU A 259 1.89 12.44 4.82
CA LEU A 259 1.57 13.41 3.76
C LEU A 259 0.74 14.61 4.24
N ASN A 260 0.41 14.68 5.54
CA ASN A 260 -0.37 15.79 6.08
C ASN A 260 0.33 17.12 5.78
N GLN A 261 -0.38 18.00 5.08
CA GLN A 261 0.10 19.30 4.62
C GLN A 261 1.31 19.16 3.69
N LEU A 262 1.19 18.30 2.68
CA LEU A 262 2.28 17.92 1.75
C LEU A 262 3.01 19.13 1.14
N LEU A 263 2.30 20.24 0.90
CA LEU A 263 2.83 21.44 0.26
C LEU A 263 3.00 22.62 1.25
N ALA A 264 2.97 22.37 2.56
CA ALA A 264 3.21 23.42 3.55
C ALA A 264 4.66 23.91 3.51
N ALA A 265 4.83 25.20 3.79
CA ALA A 265 6.13 25.88 3.92
C ALA A 265 7.16 25.08 4.75
N THR A 266 6.73 24.50 5.88
CA THR A 266 7.57 23.72 6.79
C THR A 266 8.11 22.42 6.19
N ARG A 267 7.45 21.88 5.14
CA ARG A 267 7.86 20.70 4.38
C ARG A 267 8.83 21.02 3.25
N LEU A 268 8.94 22.30 2.89
CA LEU A 268 9.72 22.78 1.76
C LEU A 268 10.98 23.52 2.21
N THR A 269 11.38 23.37 3.47
CA THR A 269 12.63 23.94 3.99
C THR A 269 13.84 23.15 3.48
N PRO A 270 14.97 23.84 3.21
CA PRO A 270 16.18 23.20 2.72
C PRO A 270 16.84 22.29 3.77
N ASP A 271 16.53 22.48 5.06
CA ASP A 271 17.09 21.72 6.20
C ASP A 271 16.51 20.29 6.34
N GLY A 272 16.25 19.61 5.23
CA GLY A 272 15.80 18.21 5.19
C GLY A 272 14.29 18.00 4.99
N GLY A 273 13.47 19.05 5.11
CA GLY A 273 12.02 18.96 4.90
C GLY A 273 11.65 18.41 3.53
N VAL A 274 12.36 18.85 2.48
CA VAL A 274 12.14 18.41 1.09
C VAL A 274 12.42 16.91 0.93
N THR A 275 13.52 16.41 1.49
CA THR A 275 13.92 15.00 1.39
C THR A 275 12.90 14.09 2.07
N ASP A 276 12.47 14.44 3.28
CA ASP A 276 11.45 13.68 4.02
C ASP A 276 10.11 13.68 3.31
N THR A 277 9.73 14.83 2.73
CA THR A 277 8.48 14.98 1.97
C THR A 277 8.51 14.13 0.71
N ARG A 278 9.65 14.10 0.00
CA ARG A 278 9.84 13.28 -1.19
C ARG A 278 9.81 11.79 -0.88
N LEU A 279 10.44 11.37 0.22
CA LEU A 279 10.38 9.99 0.69
C LEU A 279 8.94 9.58 1.06
N GLY A 280 8.21 10.45 1.74
CA GLY A 280 6.79 10.26 2.04
C GLY A 280 5.95 10.10 0.77
N LEU A 281 6.13 10.98 -0.22
CA LEU A 281 5.43 10.92 -1.50
C LEU A 281 5.72 9.62 -2.26
N ALA A 282 6.97 9.17 -2.30
CA ALA A 282 7.34 7.89 -2.90
C ALA A 282 6.67 6.70 -2.19
N GLY A 283 6.61 6.74 -0.86
CA GLY A 283 5.88 5.75 -0.05
C GLY A 283 4.39 5.72 -0.40
N PHE A 284 3.76 6.90 -0.53
CA PHE A 284 2.36 7.01 -0.95
C PHE A 284 2.11 6.46 -2.35
N ALA A 285 2.96 6.81 -3.32
CA ALA A 285 2.85 6.30 -4.68
C ALA A 285 2.90 4.76 -4.72
N ASN A 286 3.72 4.14 -3.86
CA ASN A 286 3.73 2.69 -3.70
C ASN A 286 2.40 2.14 -3.14
N PHE A 287 1.82 2.79 -2.12
CA PHE A 287 0.51 2.40 -1.59
C PHE A 287 -0.61 2.53 -2.63
N VAL A 288 -0.59 3.57 -3.46
CA VAL A 288 -1.54 3.74 -4.58
C VAL A 288 -1.43 2.59 -5.58
N ARG A 289 -0.21 2.18 -5.94
CA ARG A 289 0.01 1.03 -6.83
C ARG A 289 -0.53 -0.27 -6.24
N VAL A 290 -0.25 -0.52 -4.96
CA VAL A 290 -0.75 -1.72 -4.26
C VAL A 290 -2.28 -1.71 -4.19
N TYR A 291 -2.88 -0.56 -3.87
CA TYR A 291 -4.33 -0.40 -3.84
C TYR A 291 -4.97 -0.74 -5.19
N ARG A 292 -4.47 -0.16 -6.29
CA ARG A 292 -5.00 -0.43 -7.65
C ARG A 292 -4.84 -1.89 -8.08
N ALA A 293 -3.72 -2.53 -7.70
CA ALA A 293 -3.54 -3.97 -7.92
C ALA A 293 -4.58 -4.78 -7.14
N GLN A 294 -4.87 -4.38 -5.90
CA GLN A 294 -5.90 -5.01 -5.06
C GLN A 294 -7.31 -4.81 -5.63
N GLU A 295 -7.66 -3.63 -6.16
CA GLU A 295 -8.94 -3.40 -6.84
C GLU A 295 -9.13 -4.36 -8.03
N GLY A 296 -8.07 -4.56 -8.82
CA GLY A 296 -8.09 -5.52 -9.93
C GLY A 296 -8.29 -6.97 -9.47
N ALA A 297 -7.70 -7.36 -8.33
CA ALA A 297 -7.88 -8.68 -7.74
C ALA A 297 -9.31 -8.88 -7.21
N ILE A 298 -9.83 -7.92 -6.43
CA ILE A 298 -11.20 -7.93 -5.89
C ILE A 298 -12.20 -8.06 -7.05
N GLU A 299 -12.05 -7.28 -8.11
CA GLU A 299 -12.95 -7.34 -9.26
C GLU A 299 -12.99 -8.74 -9.88
N ARG A 300 -11.82 -9.36 -10.05
CA ARG A 300 -11.70 -10.67 -10.68
C ARG A 300 -12.32 -11.76 -9.80
N GLU A 301 -11.94 -11.80 -8.53
CA GLU A 301 -12.43 -12.79 -7.56
C GLU A 301 -13.96 -12.76 -7.42
N PHE A 302 -14.53 -11.57 -7.33
CA PHE A 302 -15.97 -11.43 -7.20
C PHE A 302 -16.72 -11.67 -8.51
N GLN A 303 -16.14 -11.36 -9.66
CA GLN A 303 -16.72 -11.71 -10.96
C GLN A 303 -16.71 -13.23 -11.20
N ASP A 304 -15.66 -13.93 -10.78
CA ASP A 304 -15.59 -15.39 -10.84
C ASP A 304 -16.59 -16.04 -9.88
N SER A 305 -16.72 -15.49 -8.67
CA SER A 305 -17.72 -15.91 -7.68
C SER A 305 -19.15 -15.70 -8.18
N PHE A 306 -19.43 -14.54 -8.77
CA PHE A 306 -20.72 -14.25 -9.41
C PHE A 306 -21.04 -15.26 -10.51
N THR A 307 -20.07 -15.54 -11.39
CA THR A 307 -20.27 -16.45 -12.52
C THR A 307 -20.56 -17.88 -12.05
N THR A 308 -19.86 -18.33 -11.01
CA THR A 308 -20.04 -19.66 -10.41
C THR A 308 -21.39 -19.77 -9.70
N LEU A 309 -21.70 -18.85 -8.77
CA LEU A 309 -22.96 -18.86 -8.01
C LEU A 309 -24.18 -18.66 -8.92
N SER A 310 -24.09 -17.79 -9.92
CA SER A 310 -25.18 -17.56 -10.87
C SER A 310 -25.54 -18.84 -11.63
N LYS A 311 -24.54 -19.68 -11.94
CA LYS A 311 -24.73 -20.95 -12.63
C LYS A 311 -25.30 -22.01 -11.69
N ASP A 312 -24.71 -22.14 -10.50
CA ASP A 312 -25.07 -23.20 -9.54
C ASP A 312 -26.48 -22.99 -8.95
N LEU A 313 -26.88 -21.73 -8.73
CA LEU A 313 -28.17 -21.37 -8.14
C LEU A 313 -29.24 -21.01 -9.18
N GLY A 314 -28.91 -21.05 -10.47
CA GLY A 314 -29.84 -20.71 -11.55
C GLY A 314 -30.41 -19.29 -11.42
N TRP A 315 -29.57 -18.30 -11.11
CA TRP A 315 -30.03 -16.93 -10.87
C TRP A 315 -30.76 -16.34 -12.07
N SER A 316 -31.89 -15.67 -11.77
CA SER A 316 -32.69 -15.01 -12.80
C SER A 316 -31.93 -13.82 -13.44
N PRO A 317 -32.27 -13.43 -14.69
CA PRO A 317 -31.70 -12.23 -15.31
C PRO A 317 -31.89 -10.94 -14.50
N LYS A 318 -32.97 -10.85 -13.71
CA LYS A 318 -33.20 -9.71 -12.80
C LYS A 318 -32.14 -9.66 -11.68
N THR A 319 -31.79 -10.82 -11.14
CA THR A 319 -30.74 -10.98 -10.12
C THR A 319 -29.38 -10.62 -10.71
N ALA A 320 -29.06 -11.13 -11.90
CA ALA A 320 -27.83 -10.80 -12.61
C ALA A 320 -27.74 -9.30 -12.93
N LYS A 321 -28.84 -8.66 -13.34
CA LYS A 321 -28.88 -7.21 -13.58
C LYS A 321 -28.47 -6.42 -12.34
N ARG A 322 -28.87 -6.84 -11.13
CA ARG A 322 -28.44 -6.17 -9.89
C ARG A 322 -26.93 -6.22 -9.68
N TRP A 323 -26.28 -7.35 -10.02
CA TRP A 323 -24.80 -7.44 -9.98
C TRP A 323 -24.14 -6.42 -10.92
N TYR A 324 -24.61 -6.34 -12.16
CA TYR A 324 -24.03 -5.43 -13.16
C TYR A 324 -24.38 -3.94 -12.93
N SER A 325 -25.46 -3.67 -12.20
CA SER A 325 -25.82 -2.31 -11.76
C SER A 325 -25.12 -1.89 -10.47
N ARG A 326 -24.19 -2.69 -9.92
CA ARG A 326 -23.39 -2.28 -8.75
C ARG A 326 -22.59 -1.02 -9.07
N GLU A 327 -22.44 -0.15 -8.09
CA GLU A 327 -21.47 0.93 -8.18
C GLU A 327 -20.06 0.33 -8.27
N GLY A 328 -19.34 0.66 -9.33
CA GLY A 328 -17.95 0.26 -9.47
C GLY A 328 -17.13 0.86 -8.35
N GLY A 329 -16.40 0.03 -7.59
CA GLY A 329 -15.52 0.53 -6.53
C GLY A 329 -14.26 1.20 -7.07
N LYS A 330 -13.98 1.01 -8.36
CA LYS A 330 -12.83 1.51 -9.11
C LYS A 330 -12.88 3.02 -9.27
N GLU A 331 -11.73 3.64 -9.10
CA GLU A 331 -11.52 5.05 -9.44
C GLU A 331 -11.76 5.28 -10.95
N SER A 332 -12.35 6.42 -11.30
CA SER A 332 -12.58 6.75 -12.72
C SER A 332 -11.24 6.87 -13.46
N PRO A 333 -11.17 6.51 -14.76
CA PRO A 333 -9.92 6.58 -15.52
C PRO A 333 -9.35 7.99 -15.58
N GLU A 334 -10.22 9.01 -15.55
CA GLU A 334 -9.82 10.41 -15.46
C GLU A 334 -9.10 10.70 -14.13
N LEU A 335 -9.70 10.32 -13.00
CA LEU A 335 -9.08 10.51 -11.68
C LEU A 335 -7.77 9.75 -11.55
N VAL A 336 -7.68 8.51 -12.08
CA VAL A 336 -6.44 7.73 -12.13
C VAL A 336 -5.32 8.52 -12.80
N SER A 337 -5.60 9.06 -14.00
CA SER A 337 -4.63 9.85 -14.76
C SER A 337 -4.21 11.15 -14.05
N LEU A 338 -5.16 11.80 -13.37
CA LEU A 338 -4.91 13.00 -12.59
C LEU A 338 -4.07 12.70 -11.34
N THR A 339 -4.30 11.57 -10.67
CA THR A 339 -3.48 11.15 -9.52
C THR A 339 -2.04 10.92 -9.95
N ASP A 340 -1.81 10.21 -11.05
CA ASP A 340 -0.46 9.92 -11.55
C ASP A 340 0.27 11.19 -11.96
N ARG A 341 -0.43 12.08 -12.68
CA ARG A 341 0.10 13.39 -13.06
C ARG A 341 0.44 14.26 -11.85
N LEU A 342 -0.42 14.26 -10.83
CA LEU A 342 -0.22 15.08 -9.63
C LEU A 342 0.95 14.58 -8.79
N ILE A 343 1.07 13.26 -8.59
CA ILE A 343 2.23 12.65 -7.90
C ILE A 343 3.53 12.99 -8.64
N ALA A 344 3.58 12.80 -9.96
CA ALA A 344 4.76 13.11 -10.76
C ALA A 344 5.11 14.61 -10.76
N GLY A 345 4.10 15.48 -10.82
CA GLY A 345 4.27 16.92 -10.75
C GLY A 345 4.86 17.38 -9.41
N ILE A 346 4.35 16.83 -8.30
CA ILE A 346 4.87 17.14 -6.97
C ILE A 346 6.30 16.61 -6.81
N ASP A 347 6.60 15.37 -7.24
CA ASP A 347 7.97 14.85 -7.19
C ASP A 347 8.94 15.72 -8.00
N SER A 348 8.51 16.21 -9.17
CA SER A 348 9.31 17.13 -9.99
C SER A 348 9.60 18.46 -9.28
N VAL A 349 8.61 19.03 -8.57
CA VAL A 349 8.82 20.23 -7.75
C VAL A 349 9.82 19.96 -6.63
N LEU A 350 9.65 18.85 -5.90
CA LEU A 350 10.55 18.46 -4.81
C LEU A 350 11.96 18.15 -5.33
N ALA A 351 12.10 17.63 -6.55
CA ALA A 351 13.39 17.40 -7.18
C ALA A 351 14.13 18.71 -7.48
N VAL A 352 13.44 19.75 -7.99
CA VAL A 352 14.04 21.08 -8.19
C VAL A 352 14.49 21.68 -6.86
N LEU A 353 13.64 21.63 -5.83
CA LEU A 353 14.00 22.15 -4.50
C LEU A 353 15.18 21.37 -3.89
N SER A 354 15.21 20.05 -4.06
CA SER A 354 16.31 19.21 -3.57
C SER A 354 17.62 19.48 -4.31
N ALA A 355 17.58 19.82 -5.59
CA ALA A 355 18.77 20.16 -6.37
C ALA A 355 19.35 21.52 -5.96
N GLU A 356 18.49 22.45 -5.54
CA GLU A 356 18.85 23.79 -5.06
C GLU A 356 19.03 23.84 -3.53
N ALA A 357 19.28 22.71 -2.87
CA ALA A 357 19.43 22.68 -1.41
C ALA A 357 20.54 23.64 -0.94
N GLY A 358 20.16 24.63 -0.11
CA GLY A 358 21.04 25.70 0.35
C GLY A 358 21.13 26.93 -0.56
N ALA A 359 20.70 26.80 -1.82
CA ALA A 359 20.67 27.87 -2.84
C ALA A 359 19.27 28.49 -3.04
N TYR A 360 18.30 28.14 -2.19
CA TYR A 360 17.03 28.86 -2.09
C TYR A 360 16.69 29.19 -0.64
N LYS A 361 15.90 30.25 -0.45
CA LYS A 361 15.42 30.70 0.85
C LYS A 361 13.90 30.89 0.81
N LEU A 362 13.21 30.44 1.85
CA LEU A 362 11.80 30.68 2.04
C LEU A 362 11.61 31.94 2.89
N VAL A 363 11.11 33.02 2.30
CA VAL A 363 10.89 34.32 2.98
C VAL A 363 9.44 34.73 2.75
N ASP A 364 8.69 34.92 3.83
CA ASP A 364 7.28 35.34 3.80
C ASP A 364 6.38 34.47 2.91
N GLY A 365 6.61 33.15 2.92
CA GLY A 365 5.85 32.21 2.08
C GLY A 365 6.17 32.28 0.59
N ARG A 366 7.30 32.89 0.22
CA ARG A 366 7.84 32.92 -1.15
C ARG A 366 9.19 32.23 -1.20
N ILE A 367 9.47 31.49 -2.27
CA ILE A 367 10.77 30.85 -2.47
C ILE A 367 11.62 31.76 -3.35
N ARG A 368 12.75 32.19 -2.83
CA ARG A 368 13.78 32.92 -3.58
C ARG A 368 14.92 31.97 -3.90
N PHE A 369 15.14 31.73 -5.18
CA PHE A 369 16.28 30.96 -5.68
C PHE A 369 17.45 31.89 -6.01
N GLU A 370 18.67 31.41 -5.79
CA GLU A 370 19.89 32.06 -6.29
C GLU A 370 20.05 31.83 -7.80
N ASP A 371 19.69 30.63 -8.30
CA ASP A 371 19.65 30.34 -9.73
C ASP A 371 18.34 30.81 -10.40
N PRO A 372 18.39 31.76 -11.37
CA PRO A 372 17.21 32.18 -12.12
C PRO A 372 16.62 31.08 -13.00
N SER A 373 17.39 30.06 -13.38
CA SER A 373 16.89 28.94 -14.19
C SER A 373 16.00 28.02 -13.35
N ALA A 374 16.45 27.65 -12.14
CA ALA A 374 15.65 26.92 -11.17
C ALA A 374 14.37 27.66 -10.79
N ALA A 375 14.42 28.99 -10.61
CA ALA A 375 13.24 29.81 -10.33
C ALA A 375 12.16 29.68 -11.43
N ARG A 376 12.57 29.74 -12.71
CA ARG A 376 11.66 29.57 -13.85
C ARG A 376 11.05 28.16 -13.87
N ASN A 377 11.88 27.13 -13.73
CA ASN A 377 11.45 25.73 -13.72
C ASN A 377 10.45 25.45 -12.58
N TYR A 378 10.74 25.92 -11.36
CA TYR A 378 9.83 25.82 -10.22
C TYR A 378 8.51 26.54 -10.50
N GLY A 379 8.55 27.75 -11.06
CA GLY A 379 7.35 28.53 -11.41
C GLY A 379 6.44 27.83 -12.42
N GLU A 380 7.01 27.16 -13.42
CA GLU A 380 6.26 26.36 -14.41
C GLU A 380 5.62 25.12 -13.76
N LEU A 381 6.41 24.34 -13.03
CA LEU A 381 5.93 23.14 -12.33
C LEU A 381 4.84 23.49 -11.31
N ARG A 382 5.00 24.60 -10.57
CA ARG A 382 3.98 25.09 -9.63
C ARG A 382 2.65 25.33 -10.32
N ARG A 383 2.65 26.04 -11.45
CA ARG A 383 1.41 26.31 -12.21
C ARG A 383 0.77 25.01 -12.69
N SER A 384 1.56 24.07 -13.18
CA SER A 384 1.08 22.76 -13.62
C SER A 384 0.46 21.95 -12.47
N VAL A 385 1.11 21.92 -11.30
CA VAL A 385 0.59 21.23 -10.10
C VAL A 385 -0.72 21.86 -9.63
N ASN A 386 -0.80 23.19 -9.54
CA ASN A 386 -2.03 23.87 -9.15
C ASN A 386 -3.18 23.59 -10.14
N ALA A 387 -2.91 23.64 -11.45
CA ALA A 387 -3.90 23.31 -12.47
C ALA A 387 -4.38 21.85 -12.37
N ALA A 388 -3.49 20.91 -12.04
CA ALA A 388 -3.85 19.51 -11.82
C ALA A 388 -4.71 19.33 -10.56
N VAL A 389 -4.41 20.03 -9.47
CA VAL A 389 -5.24 20.04 -8.25
C VAL A 389 -6.63 20.58 -8.55
N ASP A 390 -6.73 21.71 -9.26
CA ASP A 390 -8.03 22.31 -9.59
C ASP A 390 -8.84 21.39 -10.53
N SER A 391 -8.19 20.76 -11.52
CA SER A 391 -8.83 19.77 -12.40
C SER A 391 -9.36 18.56 -11.61
N ALA A 392 -8.58 18.06 -10.65
CA ALA A 392 -8.98 16.95 -9.79
C ALA A 392 -10.19 17.29 -8.92
N ARG A 393 -10.27 18.53 -8.39
CA ARG A 393 -11.45 19.00 -7.66
C ARG A 393 -12.68 19.05 -8.54
N ILE A 394 -12.56 19.61 -9.74
CA ILE A 394 -13.66 19.70 -10.72
C ILE A 394 -14.16 18.30 -11.12
N ALA A 395 -13.26 17.33 -11.24
CA ALA A 395 -13.60 15.94 -11.53
C ALA A 395 -14.19 15.15 -10.34
N GLY A 396 -14.55 15.81 -9.23
CA GLY A 396 -15.11 15.16 -8.04
C GLY A 396 -14.08 14.40 -7.20
N GLY A 397 -12.80 14.73 -7.32
CA GLY A 397 -11.72 14.07 -6.60
C GLY A 397 -11.78 14.22 -5.09
N GLU A 398 -12.41 15.28 -4.56
CA GLU A 398 -12.54 15.50 -3.11
C GLU A 398 -13.49 14.50 -2.44
N ASP A 399 -14.54 14.09 -3.16
CA ASP A 399 -15.53 13.10 -2.70
C ASP A 399 -15.08 11.66 -2.97
N SER A 400 -13.99 11.48 -3.74
CA SER A 400 -13.43 10.16 -4.02
C SER A 400 -12.89 9.51 -2.75
N ALA A 401 -13.33 8.28 -2.47
CA ALA A 401 -12.76 7.45 -1.42
C ALA A 401 -11.44 6.75 -1.83
N GLY A 402 -10.96 7.01 -3.06
CA GLY A 402 -9.75 6.42 -3.64
C GLY A 402 -8.47 7.24 -3.41
N PRO A 403 -7.39 6.91 -4.14
CA PRO A 403 -6.11 7.61 -4.13
C PRO A 403 -6.22 9.13 -4.26
N MET A 404 -7.04 9.64 -5.18
CA MET A 404 -7.16 11.08 -5.40
C MET A 404 -7.67 11.80 -4.15
N GLY A 405 -8.72 11.32 -3.50
CA GLY A 405 -9.28 11.98 -2.32
C GLY A 405 -8.30 12.00 -1.14
N HIS A 406 -7.51 10.93 -0.97
CA HIS A 406 -6.42 10.93 0.01
C HIS A 406 -5.33 11.94 -0.31
N LEU A 407 -4.95 12.08 -1.59
CA LEU A 407 -3.94 13.03 -2.02
C LEU A 407 -4.42 14.48 -1.87
N LEU A 408 -5.66 14.79 -2.26
CA LEU A 408 -6.25 16.11 -2.08
C LEU A 408 -6.42 16.47 -0.60
N ARG A 409 -6.79 15.51 0.26
CA ARG A 409 -6.85 15.74 1.72
C ARG A 409 -5.47 15.98 2.33
N ALA A 410 -4.45 15.28 1.83
CA ALA A 410 -3.06 15.47 2.25
C ALA A 410 -2.52 16.86 1.84
N ILE A 411 -2.88 17.33 0.64
CA ILE A 411 -2.61 18.71 0.21
C ILE A 411 -3.42 19.71 1.04
N GLY A 412 -4.70 19.39 1.33
CA GLY A 412 -5.61 20.26 2.06
C GLY A 412 -5.79 21.61 1.39
N THR A 413 -5.68 22.67 2.17
CA THR A 413 -5.69 24.06 1.66
C THR A 413 -4.31 24.60 1.33
N SER A 414 -3.25 23.81 1.54
CA SER A 414 -1.88 24.24 1.26
C SER A 414 -1.67 24.42 -0.24
N ARG A 415 -0.95 25.50 -0.59
CA ARG A 415 -0.51 25.78 -1.95
C ARG A 415 1.00 25.90 -1.94
N LEU A 416 1.61 25.52 -3.05
CA LEU A 416 3.04 25.74 -3.26
C LEU A 416 3.37 27.24 -3.13
N PRO A 417 4.41 27.60 -2.36
CA PRO A 417 4.92 28.96 -2.22
C PRO A 417 5.15 29.69 -3.54
N GLN A 418 5.00 31.02 -3.51
CA GLN A 418 5.18 31.87 -4.69
C GLN A 418 6.62 32.07 -5.11
#